data_AF-A0A9D6SQ83-F1
#
_entry.id   AF-A0A9D6SQ83-F1
#
_cell.length_a   1.000
_cell.length_b   1.000
_cell.length_c   1.000
_cell.angle_alpha   90.00
_cell.angle_beta   90.00
_cell.angle_gamma   90.00
#
_symmetry.space_group_name_H-M   'P 1'
#
loop_
_entity.id
_entity.type
_entity.pdbx_description
1 polymer ?
#
loop_
_entity_poly.entity_id
_entity_poly.type
_entity_poly.pdbx_seq_one_letter_code
_entity_poly.pdbx_strand_id
1 'polypeptide(L)'
;MTASGAGGRLLTLLDTRAPYPLRLKSTIGGTSINAEGVVYGIAALNAVDVRFEIAGKSLAALSDPLHIVLPQTGPYRLAGRLEQHAGVWEFRRFRGTTGRSDLSGDFSVDVTGVRPVLRGDLRSSLLDIADLGGFVGADPGFGLDKPTLSLRAGTALLLGVVNPLAALLPLIETGPGKDSNCAQLAASLTATGRQAGAAASVPHPGRKRSSSPKA
;
A
#
# COMPACT_ATOMS: atom_id res chain seq x y z
N MET A 1 2.32 -2.33 25.87
CA MET A 1 3.68 -2.44 25.28
C MET A 1 4.65 -2.74 26.40
N THR A 2 5.62 -3.62 26.19
CA THR A 2 6.71 -3.83 27.14
C THR A 2 8.02 -3.72 26.39
N ALA A 3 8.93 -2.89 26.88
CA ALA A 3 10.26 -2.75 26.30
C ALA A 3 11.28 -2.85 27.42
N SER A 4 12.31 -3.65 27.20
CA SER A 4 13.44 -3.79 28.10
C SER A 4 14.71 -3.84 27.25
N GLY A 5 15.79 -3.26 27.75
CA GLY A 5 17.03 -3.26 27.03
C GLY A 5 18.18 -2.79 27.88
N ALA A 6 19.38 -3.10 27.42
CA ALA A 6 20.62 -2.58 27.96
C ALA A 6 21.34 -1.87 26.83
N GLY A 7 21.94 -0.72 27.14
CA GLY A 7 22.76 0.03 26.20
C GLY A 7 24.13 0.32 26.78
N GLY A 8 24.95 1.00 25.99
CA GLY A 8 26.14 1.69 26.50
C GLY A 8 25.80 2.72 27.58
N ARG A 9 26.82 3.45 28.04
CA ARG A 9 26.63 4.52 29.03
C ARG A 9 25.75 5.63 28.44
N LEU A 10 24.85 6.23 29.21
CA LEU A 10 23.96 7.30 28.71
C LEU A 10 24.75 8.48 28.10
N LEU A 11 25.91 8.84 28.67
CA LEU A 11 26.77 9.89 28.13
C LEU A 11 27.36 9.56 26.76
N THR A 12 27.61 8.27 26.47
CA THR A 12 28.07 7.84 25.13
C THR A 12 26.97 7.91 24.07
N LEU A 13 25.70 8.08 24.46
CA LEU A 13 24.57 8.29 23.55
C LEU A 13 24.62 9.69 22.91
N LEU A 14 25.21 10.66 23.61
CA LEU A 14 25.42 12.03 23.14
C LEU A 14 26.69 12.19 22.29
N ASP A 15 27.57 11.18 22.32
CA ASP A 15 28.77 11.16 21.49
C ASP A 15 28.41 10.64 20.10
N THR A 16 28.53 11.53 19.11
CA THR A 16 28.17 11.25 17.71
C THR A 16 29.16 10.32 16.99
N ARG A 17 30.29 9.96 17.61
CA ARG A 17 31.33 9.12 17.01
C ARG A 17 31.57 7.81 17.75
N ALA A 18 31.06 7.66 18.98
CA ALA A 18 31.26 6.46 19.77
C ALA A 18 30.36 5.29 19.31
N PRO A 19 30.87 4.05 19.28
CA PRO A 19 30.03 2.87 19.15
C PRO A 19 29.13 2.75 20.38
N TYR A 20 27.82 2.73 20.17
CA TYR A 20 26.84 2.50 21.23
C TYR A 20 26.32 1.06 21.16
N PRO A 21 26.74 0.16 22.07
CA PRO A 21 26.20 -1.19 22.12
C PRO A 21 24.73 -1.14 22.54
N LEU A 22 23.89 -1.94 21.89
CA LEU A 22 22.48 -2.05 22.22
C LEU A 22 22.06 -3.52 22.31
N ARG A 23 21.23 -3.81 23.30
CA ARG A 23 20.48 -5.05 23.46
C ARG A 23 19.05 -4.66 23.76
N LEU A 24 18.13 -5.00 22.87
CA LEU A 24 16.73 -4.63 22.95
C LEU A 24 15.87 -5.89 22.92
N LYS A 25 14.93 -5.99 23.86
CA LYS A 25 13.83 -6.96 23.87
C LYS A 25 12.53 -6.21 24.09
N SER A 26 11.65 -6.24 23.11
CA SER A 26 10.41 -5.47 23.13
C SER A 26 9.23 -6.29 22.64
N THR A 27 8.03 -5.96 23.13
CA THR A 27 6.75 -6.44 22.63
C THR A 27 5.82 -5.26 22.36
N ILE A 28 5.44 -5.08 21.09
CA ILE A 28 4.60 -3.99 20.60
C ILE A 28 3.48 -4.60 19.76
N GLY A 29 2.21 -4.39 20.12
CA GLY A 29 1.09 -4.98 19.38
C GLY A 29 1.13 -6.51 19.27
N GLY A 30 1.71 -7.21 20.27
CA GLY A 30 1.94 -8.65 20.20
C GLY A 30 3.06 -9.09 19.25
N THR A 31 3.77 -8.14 18.63
CA THR A 31 5.03 -8.39 17.90
C THR A 31 6.19 -8.38 18.88
N SER A 32 6.94 -9.48 18.92
CA SER A 32 8.20 -9.59 19.65
C SER A 32 9.35 -9.10 18.77
N ILE A 33 10.21 -8.25 19.35
CA ILE A 33 11.39 -7.69 18.70
C ILE A 33 12.58 -7.99 19.61
N ASN A 34 13.59 -8.66 19.05
CA ASN A 34 14.90 -8.82 19.67
C ASN A 34 15.95 -8.20 18.75
N ALA A 35 16.82 -7.36 19.30
CA ALA A 35 17.91 -6.75 18.55
C ALA A 35 19.16 -6.66 19.42
N GLU A 36 20.32 -6.97 18.85
CA GLU A 36 21.61 -6.94 19.53
C GLU A 36 22.72 -6.52 18.57
N GLY A 37 23.52 -5.53 18.96
CA GLY A 37 24.61 -5.02 18.13
C GLY A 37 25.11 -3.66 18.56
N VAL A 38 25.59 -2.87 17.60
CA VAL A 38 26.14 -1.53 17.81
C VAL A 38 25.51 -0.52 16.85
N VAL A 39 25.32 0.70 17.34
CA VAL A 39 24.90 1.84 16.52
C VAL A 39 25.88 2.97 16.75
N TYR A 40 26.30 3.62 15.68
CA TYR A 40 27.25 4.73 15.70
C TYR A 40 26.49 6.04 15.53
N GLY A 41 26.70 6.98 16.46
CA GLY A 41 26.08 8.30 16.42
C GLY A 41 24.55 8.24 16.37
N ILE A 42 23.92 7.72 17.43
CA ILE A 42 22.46 7.48 17.53
C ILE A 42 21.60 8.67 17.12
N ALA A 43 22.05 9.90 17.36
CA ALA A 43 21.32 11.10 16.95
C ALA A 43 21.18 11.24 15.42
N ALA A 44 22.17 10.78 14.67
CA ALA A 44 22.22 10.87 13.20
C ALA A 44 22.11 9.49 12.51
N LEU A 45 22.17 8.38 13.26
CA LEU A 45 22.25 7.00 12.76
C LEU A 45 23.30 6.87 11.64
N ASN A 46 24.55 7.24 11.96
CA ASN A 46 25.64 7.28 10.98
C ASN A 46 25.99 5.90 10.42
N ALA A 47 25.99 4.90 11.31
CA ALA A 47 26.15 3.50 10.93
C ALA A 47 25.39 2.59 11.91
N VAL A 48 24.89 1.47 11.39
CA VAL A 48 24.19 0.44 12.16
C VAL A 48 24.84 -0.90 11.86
N ASP A 49 25.03 -1.72 12.89
CA ASP A 49 25.39 -3.13 12.76
C ASP A 49 24.66 -3.92 13.85
N VAL A 50 23.49 -4.48 13.49
CA VAL A 50 22.56 -5.07 14.45
C VAL A 50 22.04 -6.41 13.94
N ARG A 51 22.12 -7.45 14.77
CA ARG A 51 21.37 -8.69 14.55
C ARG A 51 19.96 -8.50 15.08
N PHE A 52 18.97 -8.91 14.31
CA PHE A 52 17.57 -8.77 14.71
C PHE A 52 16.81 -10.08 14.53
N GLU A 53 15.79 -10.26 15.36
CA GLU A 53 14.69 -11.19 15.16
C GLU A 53 13.37 -10.49 15.49
N ILE A 54 12.40 -10.58 14.60
CA ILE A 54 11.07 -10.00 14.76
C ILE A 54 10.05 -11.08 14.47
N ALA A 55 9.04 -11.24 15.32
CA ALA A 55 7.97 -12.20 15.09
C ALA A 55 6.63 -11.68 15.60
N GLY A 56 5.56 -11.95 14.87
CA GLY A 56 4.21 -11.52 15.23
C GLY A 56 3.14 -12.33 14.50
N LYS A 57 1.88 -12.13 14.91
CA LYS A 57 0.73 -12.82 14.29
C LYS A 57 0.24 -12.13 13.01
N SER A 58 0.41 -10.82 12.90
CA SER A 58 0.09 -9.99 11.73
C SER A 58 0.81 -8.64 11.88
N LEU A 59 1.30 -8.06 10.79
CA LEU A 59 1.91 -6.73 10.82
C LEU A 59 0.92 -5.61 11.11
N ALA A 60 -0.36 -5.80 10.81
CA ALA A 60 -1.39 -4.82 11.13
C ALA A 60 -1.52 -4.52 12.63
N ALA A 61 -1.06 -5.43 13.50
CA ALA A 61 -1.04 -5.19 14.94
C ALA A 61 -0.04 -4.09 15.36
N LEU A 62 0.88 -3.71 14.46
CA LEU A 62 1.78 -2.58 14.63
C LEU A 62 1.20 -1.25 14.13
N SER A 63 0.03 -1.25 13.48
CA SER A 63 -0.54 -0.04 12.90
C SER A 63 -0.92 1.00 13.95
N ASP A 64 -1.74 0.61 14.93
CA ASP A 64 -2.14 1.47 16.05
C ASP A 64 -0.95 2.02 16.84
N PRO A 65 0.03 1.20 17.28
CA PRO A 65 1.12 1.71 18.10
C PRO A 65 2.12 2.59 17.35
N LEU A 66 2.28 2.41 16.03
CA LEU A 66 3.22 3.19 15.22
C LEU A 66 2.54 4.32 14.44
N HIS A 67 1.21 4.42 14.47
CA HIS A 67 0.41 5.36 13.68
C HIS A 67 0.72 5.32 12.18
N ILE A 68 1.10 4.14 11.66
CA ILE A 68 1.32 3.90 10.23
C ILE A 68 0.38 2.78 9.77
N VAL A 69 -0.21 2.91 8.60
CA VAL A 69 -1.09 1.86 8.07
C VAL A 69 -0.20 0.73 7.56
N LEU A 70 -0.16 -0.38 8.30
CA LEU A 70 0.53 -1.60 7.90
C LEU A 70 -0.47 -2.63 7.37
N PRO A 71 -0.07 -3.41 6.36
CA PRO A 71 -0.95 -4.42 5.77
C PRO A 71 -1.27 -5.54 6.75
N GLN A 72 -2.45 -6.16 6.54
CA GLN A 72 -2.74 -7.45 7.15
C GLN A 72 -1.84 -8.51 6.51
N THR A 73 -1.19 -9.32 7.34
CA THR A 73 -0.35 -10.43 6.90
C THR A 73 -0.68 -11.68 7.70
N GLY A 74 -0.27 -12.85 7.19
CA GLY A 74 -0.20 -14.04 8.02
C GLY A 74 0.82 -13.90 9.17
N PRO A 75 0.91 -14.91 10.06
CA PRO A 75 1.96 -14.98 11.06
C PRO A 75 3.33 -14.90 10.41
N TYR A 76 4.21 -14.11 11.00
CA TYR A 76 5.50 -13.82 10.40
C TYR A 76 6.64 -13.95 11.40
N ARG A 77 7.82 -14.26 10.87
CA ARG A 77 9.09 -14.28 11.60
C ARG A 77 10.20 -13.88 10.65
N LEU A 78 10.97 -12.86 11.02
CA LEU A 78 12.08 -12.31 10.25
C LEU A 78 13.34 -12.34 11.12
N ALA A 79 14.47 -12.69 10.53
CA ALA A 79 15.76 -12.66 11.21
C ALA A 79 16.87 -12.31 10.22
N GLY A 80 17.93 -11.67 10.72
CA GLY A 80 19.08 -11.31 9.90
C GLY A 80 20.06 -10.41 10.63
N ARG A 81 20.96 -9.82 9.84
CA ARG A 81 21.82 -8.72 10.27
C ARG A 81 21.50 -7.49 9.42
N LEU A 82 21.31 -6.36 10.08
CA LEU A 82 21.08 -5.06 9.48
C LEU A 82 22.36 -4.24 9.59
N GLU A 83 22.92 -3.89 8.44
CA GLU A 83 24.02 -2.96 8.31
C GLU A 83 23.51 -1.69 7.63
N GLN A 84 23.95 -0.51 8.05
CA GLN A 84 23.58 0.74 7.39
C GLN A 84 24.78 1.65 7.26
N HIS A 85 24.93 2.23 6.08
CA HIS A 85 25.94 3.24 5.80
C HIS A 85 25.37 4.26 4.80
N ALA A 86 25.40 5.54 5.14
CA ALA A 86 25.04 6.65 4.25
C ALA A 86 23.66 6.49 3.55
N GLY A 87 22.65 5.96 4.25
CA GLY A 87 21.29 5.81 3.70
C GLY A 87 21.06 4.55 2.86
N VAL A 88 22.05 3.66 2.75
CA VAL A 88 21.89 2.32 2.21
C VAL A 88 21.78 1.33 3.36
N TRP A 89 20.66 0.62 3.42
CA TRP A 89 20.38 -0.41 4.43
C TRP A 89 20.62 -1.79 3.82
N GLU A 90 21.58 -2.54 4.33
CA GLU A 90 21.89 -3.91 3.91
C GLU A 90 21.34 -4.93 4.91
N PHE A 91 20.56 -5.87 4.40
CA PHE A 91 20.03 -7.00 5.14
C PHE A 91 20.80 -8.25 4.73
N ARG A 92 21.62 -8.74 5.64
CA ARG A 92 22.53 -9.87 5.43
C ARG A 92 22.01 -11.13 6.09
N ARG A 93 22.15 -12.28 5.41
CA ARG A 93 21.69 -13.61 5.88
C ARG A 93 20.23 -13.55 6.34
N PHE A 94 19.42 -12.82 5.60
CA PHE A 94 18.01 -12.66 5.88
C PHE A 94 17.30 -14.02 5.77
N ARG A 95 16.41 -14.27 6.72
CA ARG A 95 15.45 -15.37 6.69
C ARG A 95 14.11 -14.84 7.16
N GLY A 96 13.09 -15.01 6.35
CA GLY A 96 11.73 -14.54 6.61
C GLY A 96 10.71 -15.63 6.30
N THR A 97 9.70 -15.75 7.14
CA THR A 97 8.48 -16.49 6.84
C THR A 97 7.28 -15.58 7.05
N THR A 98 6.28 -15.65 6.17
CA THR A 98 4.99 -14.97 6.32
C THR A 98 3.91 -15.89 5.79
N GLY A 99 2.95 -16.27 6.64
CA GLY A 99 1.92 -17.24 6.25
C GLY A 99 2.56 -18.59 5.89
N ARG A 100 2.43 -19.00 4.63
CA ARG A 100 3.06 -20.21 4.07
C ARG A 100 4.37 -19.91 3.35
N SER A 101 4.65 -18.65 3.05
CA SER A 101 5.79 -18.24 2.25
C SER A 101 7.08 -18.19 3.06
N ASP A 102 8.20 -18.54 2.42
CA ASP A 102 9.56 -18.38 2.94
C ASP A 102 10.44 -17.56 1.98
N LEU A 103 11.35 -16.76 2.54
CA LEU A 103 12.35 -15.99 1.80
C LEU A 103 13.68 -16.01 2.54
N SER A 104 14.77 -16.17 1.83
CA SER A 104 16.12 -16.12 2.38
C SER A 104 17.12 -15.52 1.40
N GLY A 105 18.19 -14.90 1.90
CA GLY A 105 19.23 -14.32 1.06
C GLY A 105 19.74 -12.99 1.59
N ASP A 106 20.17 -12.13 0.69
CA ASP A 106 20.70 -10.80 1.00
C ASP A 106 19.99 -9.76 0.14
N PHE A 107 19.64 -8.62 0.73
CA PHE A 107 19.04 -7.51 0.00
C PHE A 107 19.42 -6.17 0.60
N SER A 108 19.36 -5.11 -0.20
CA SER A 108 19.65 -3.74 0.19
C SER A 108 18.48 -2.83 -0.14
N VAL A 109 18.24 -1.83 0.71
CA VAL A 109 17.29 -0.74 0.48
C VAL A 109 18.06 0.57 0.47
N ASP A 110 18.17 1.17 -0.71
CA ASP A 110 18.77 2.50 -0.91
C ASP A 110 17.66 3.55 -0.78
N VAL A 111 17.74 4.38 0.26
CA VAL A 111 16.79 5.47 0.53
C VAL A 111 17.39 6.86 0.29
N THR A 112 18.52 6.94 -0.42
CA THR A 112 19.24 8.21 -0.66
C THR A 112 18.56 9.09 -1.72
N GLY A 113 17.78 8.48 -2.61
CA GLY A 113 17.03 9.17 -3.67
C GLY A 113 15.59 9.50 -3.29
N VAL A 114 14.91 10.28 -4.14
CA VAL A 114 13.47 10.62 -4.00
C VAL A 114 12.57 9.38 -3.99
N ARG A 115 13.01 8.29 -4.62
CA ARG A 115 12.33 7.00 -4.64
C ARG A 115 13.26 5.93 -4.09
N PRO A 116 12.88 5.23 -3.00
CA PRO A 116 13.64 4.10 -2.48
C PRO A 116 13.82 3.00 -3.53
N VAL A 117 15.00 2.39 -3.56
CA VAL A 117 15.31 1.26 -4.44
C VAL A 117 15.67 0.04 -3.60
N LEU A 118 14.97 -1.07 -3.84
CA LEU A 118 15.27 -2.37 -3.24
C LEU A 118 15.98 -3.24 -4.27
N ARG A 119 17.11 -3.86 -3.89
CA ARG A 119 17.86 -4.83 -4.70
C ARG A 119 18.23 -6.04 -3.84
N GLY A 120 18.33 -7.23 -4.41
CA GLY A 120 18.79 -8.38 -3.67
C GLY A 120 18.65 -9.70 -4.41
N ASP A 121 19.34 -10.70 -3.90
CA ASP A 121 19.27 -12.07 -4.35
C ASP A 121 18.54 -12.87 -3.27
N LEU A 122 17.25 -13.14 -3.53
CA LEU A 122 16.39 -13.88 -2.62
C LEU A 122 16.03 -15.25 -3.20
N ARG A 123 15.95 -16.24 -2.33
CA ARG A 123 15.53 -17.61 -2.62
C ARG A 123 14.36 -17.99 -1.74
N SER A 124 13.46 -18.79 -2.29
CA SER A 124 12.25 -19.27 -1.64
C SER A 124 12.04 -20.74 -2.01
N SER A 125 11.59 -21.54 -1.05
CA SER A 125 11.11 -22.90 -1.33
C SER A 125 9.63 -22.88 -1.70
N LEU A 126 8.85 -22.03 -1.04
CA LEU A 126 7.46 -21.75 -1.33
C LEU A 126 7.22 -20.24 -1.27
N LEU A 127 6.73 -19.68 -2.37
CA LEU A 127 6.32 -18.29 -2.46
C LEU A 127 4.85 -18.22 -2.87
N ASP A 128 3.99 -17.87 -1.92
CA ASP A 128 2.59 -17.57 -2.17
C ASP A 128 2.41 -16.04 -2.23
N ILE A 129 2.07 -15.53 -3.41
CA ILE A 129 1.86 -14.09 -3.62
C ILE A 129 0.72 -13.55 -2.75
N ALA A 130 -0.25 -14.38 -2.37
CA ALA A 130 -1.33 -13.97 -1.47
C ALA A 130 -0.81 -13.59 -0.06
N ASP A 131 0.24 -14.27 0.43
CA ASP A 131 0.87 -13.95 1.72
C ASP A 131 1.61 -12.61 1.68
N LEU A 132 1.99 -12.15 0.49
CA LEU A 132 2.68 -10.89 0.24
C LEU A 132 1.73 -9.78 -0.28
N GLY A 133 0.44 -10.07 -0.45
CA GLY A 133 -0.46 -9.19 -1.18
C GLY A 133 -0.50 -7.76 -0.65
N GLY A 134 -0.49 -7.61 0.68
CA GLY A 134 -0.44 -6.30 1.33
C GLY A 134 0.81 -5.45 1.06
N PHE A 135 1.90 -6.04 0.53
CA PHE A 135 3.14 -5.34 0.16
C PHE A 135 3.26 -5.09 -1.34
N VAL A 136 2.72 -5.98 -2.17
CA VAL A 136 2.80 -5.88 -3.64
C VAL A 136 1.55 -5.24 -4.24
N GLY A 137 0.64 -4.72 -3.41
CA GLY A 137 -0.61 -4.09 -3.85
C GLY A 137 -1.63 -5.08 -4.40
N ALA A 138 -1.53 -6.37 -4.05
CA ALA A 138 -2.61 -7.32 -4.29
C ALA A 138 -3.56 -7.28 -3.10
N ASP A 139 -4.82 -6.93 -3.33
CA ASP A 139 -5.84 -6.93 -2.29
C ASP A 139 -5.84 -8.29 -1.56
N PRO A 140 -5.57 -8.34 -0.23
CA PRO A 140 -5.46 -9.59 0.53
C PRO A 140 -6.84 -10.25 0.79
N GLY A 141 -7.79 -10.07 -0.13
CA GLY A 141 -9.21 -10.29 0.09
C GLY A 141 -9.99 -10.67 -1.15
N PHE A 142 -9.44 -11.47 -2.08
CA PHE A 142 -10.28 -12.21 -3.03
C PHE A 142 -10.93 -13.43 -2.34
N GLY A 143 -11.53 -13.21 -1.16
CA GLY A 143 -12.53 -14.12 -0.64
C GLY A 143 -13.85 -13.71 -1.27
N LEU A 144 -14.46 -14.60 -2.05
CA LEU A 144 -15.85 -14.45 -2.50
C LEU A 144 -16.68 -13.94 -1.30
N ASP A 145 -17.14 -12.70 -1.36
CA ASP A 145 -18.00 -12.11 -0.34
C ASP A 145 -19.38 -12.73 -0.49
N LYS A 146 -19.52 -13.93 0.09
CA LYS A 146 -20.74 -14.74 0.11
C LYS A 146 -22.05 -13.93 0.18
N PRO A 147 -22.20 -12.92 1.07
CA PRO A 147 -23.43 -12.12 1.10
C PRO A 147 -23.69 -11.33 -0.20
N THR A 148 -22.68 -10.66 -0.76
CA THR A 148 -22.82 -9.86 -1.98
C THR A 148 -23.01 -10.74 -3.20
N LEU A 149 -22.34 -11.89 -3.27
CA LEU A 149 -22.53 -12.88 -4.34
C LEU A 149 -23.93 -13.49 -4.31
N SER A 150 -24.43 -13.86 -3.13
CA SER A 150 -25.81 -14.35 -3.00
C SER A 150 -26.82 -13.28 -3.40
N LEU A 151 -26.57 -12.01 -3.06
CA LEU A 151 -27.41 -10.90 -3.46
C LEU A 151 -27.36 -10.63 -4.98
N ARG A 152 -26.18 -10.59 -5.60
CA ARG A 152 -26.00 -10.41 -7.06
C ARG A 152 -26.64 -11.56 -7.84
N ALA A 153 -26.45 -12.80 -7.40
CA ALA A 153 -27.07 -13.97 -8.03
C ALA A 153 -28.60 -13.93 -7.89
N GLY A 154 -29.11 -13.57 -6.71
CA GLY A 154 -30.55 -13.44 -6.47
C GLY A 154 -31.20 -12.35 -7.32
N THR A 155 -30.58 -11.17 -7.43
CA THR A 155 -31.12 -10.06 -8.25
C THR A 155 -31.03 -10.34 -9.74
N ALA A 156 -29.97 -11.01 -10.22
CA ALA A 156 -29.85 -11.41 -11.62
C ALA A 156 -30.99 -12.34 -12.06
N LEU A 157 -31.36 -13.31 -11.21
CA LEU A 157 -32.48 -14.20 -11.48
C LEU A 157 -33.82 -13.44 -11.55
N LEU A 158 -34.07 -12.52 -10.61
CA LEU A 158 -35.29 -11.73 -10.59
C LEU A 158 -35.42 -10.81 -11.82
N LEU A 159 -34.34 -10.14 -12.21
CA LEU A 159 -34.33 -9.26 -13.39
C LEU A 159 -34.42 -10.06 -14.70
N GLY A 160 -33.85 -11.26 -14.74
CA GLY A 160 -33.93 -12.16 -15.89
C GLY A 160 -35.35 -12.61 -16.23
N VAL A 161 -36.26 -12.69 -15.26
CA VAL A 161 -37.68 -13.00 -15.50
C VAL A 161 -38.37 -11.88 -16.27
N VAL A 162 -38.00 -10.62 -16.02
CA VAL A 162 -38.58 -9.45 -16.69
C VAL A 162 -37.95 -9.24 -18.06
N ASN A 163 -36.62 -9.38 -18.15
CA ASN A 163 -35.88 -9.23 -19.40
C ASN A 163 -34.55 -10.01 -19.30
N PRO A 164 -34.27 -10.96 -20.22
CA PRO A 164 -33.02 -11.72 -20.22
C PRO A 164 -31.75 -10.85 -20.21
N LEU A 165 -31.77 -9.67 -20.86
CA LEU A 165 -30.65 -8.73 -20.85
C LEU A 165 -30.50 -7.99 -19.52
N ALA A 166 -31.59 -7.86 -18.75
CA ALA A 166 -31.54 -7.23 -17.43
C ALA A 166 -30.85 -8.12 -16.38
N ALA A 167 -30.75 -9.44 -16.61
CA ALA A 167 -29.97 -10.35 -15.77
C ALA A 167 -28.46 -10.03 -15.76
N LEU A 168 -27.97 -9.30 -16.78
CA LEU A 168 -26.57 -8.88 -16.87
C LEU A 168 -26.27 -7.61 -16.06
N LEU A 169 -27.30 -6.83 -15.69
CA LEU A 169 -27.11 -5.57 -14.96
C LEU A 169 -26.33 -5.72 -13.64
N PRO A 170 -26.56 -6.74 -12.80
CA PRO A 170 -25.79 -6.94 -11.56
C PRO A 170 -24.41 -7.56 -11.77
N LEU A 171 -24.13 -8.06 -12.98
CA LEU A 171 -22.86 -8.67 -13.38
C LEU A 171 -21.91 -7.65 -14.01
N ILE A 172 -22.40 -6.47 -14.38
CA ILE A 172 -21.56 -5.34 -14.75
C ILE A 172 -20.96 -4.81 -13.44
N GLU A 173 -19.65 -5.03 -13.29
CA GLU A 173 -18.81 -4.44 -12.24
C GLU A 173 -18.80 -2.91 -12.37
N THR A 174 -19.86 -2.25 -11.92
CA THR A 174 -19.70 -0.91 -11.38
C THR A 174 -19.05 -1.12 -10.03
N GLY A 175 -17.73 -0.91 -9.96
CA GLY A 175 -16.98 -1.03 -8.71
C GLY A 175 -17.70 -0.28 -7.57
N PRO A 176 -17.50 -0.68 -6.31
CA PRO A 176 -18.21 -0.10 -5.17
C PRO A 176 -17.75 1.36 -4.98
N GLY A 177 -18.30 2.25 -5.78
CA GLY A 177 -18.06 3.68 -5.74
C GLY A 177 -18.73 4.27 -4.52
N LYS A 178 -18.13 4.06 -3.35
CA LYS A 178 -18.27 5.05 -2.30
C LYS A 178 -17.63 6.34 -2.81
N ASP A 179 -18.48 7.36 -2.94
CA ASP A 179 -18.14 8.77 -3.05
C ASP A 179 -17.72 9.31 -4.43
N SER A 180 -18.44 8.96 -5.49
CA SER A 180 -18.58 9.87 -6.64
C SER A 180 -19.85 10.68 -6.47
N ASN A 181 -19.74 11.95 -6.07
CA ASN A 181 -20.85 12.89 -5.98
C ASN A 181 -21.40 13.24 -7.39
N CYS A 182 -21.96 12.24 -8.07
CA CYS A 182 -22.57 12.35 -9.40
C CYS A 182 -23.69 13.39 -9.42
N ALA A 183 -24.39 13.61 -8.30
CA ALA A 183 -25.38 14.67 -8.18
C ALA A 183 -24.76 16.07 -8.32
N GLN A 184 -23.55 16.27 -7.78
CA GLN A 184 -22.83 17.54 -7.83
C GLN A 184 -22.21 17.75 -9.21
N LEU A 185 -21.65 16.69 -9.81
CA LEU A 185 -21.12 16.73 -11.17
C LEU A 185 -22.25 16.93 -12.22
N ALA A 186 -23.39 16.27 -12.06
CA ALA A 186 -24.56 16.46 -12.91
C ALA A 186 -25.17 17.86 -12.75
N ALA A 187 -25.17 18.42 -11.53
CA ALA A 187 -25.58 19.80 -11.28
C ALA A 187 -24.61 20.81 -11.93
N SER A 188 -23.30 20.57 -11.90
CA SER A 188 -22.32 21.40 -12.63
C SER A 188 -22.46 21.24 -14.15
N LEU A 189 -22.75 20.05 -14.69
CA LEU A 189 -22.97 19.86 -16.12
C LEU A 189 -24.28 20.51 -16.61
N THR A 190 -25.33 20.56 -15.79
CA THR A 190 -26.55 21.31 -16.11
C THR A 190 -26.36 22.82 -15.95
N ALA A 191 -25.56 23.27 -14.99
CA ALA A 191 -25.19 24.68 -14.85
C ALA A 191 -24.31 25.16 -16.02
N THR A 192 -23.29 24.40 -16.40
CA THR A 192 -22.43 24.68 -17.57
C THR A 192 -23.19 24.53 -18.89
N GLY A 193 -24.12 23.55 -18.99
CA GLY A 193 -25.00 23.38 -20.14
C GLY A 193 -25.99 24.54 -20.34
N ARG A 194 -26.48 25.16 -19.26
CA ARG A 194 -27.28 26.40 -19.34
C ARG A 194 -26.46 27.61 -19.79
N GLN A 195 -25.17 27.69 -19.42
CA GLN A 195 -24.29 28.77 -19.88
C GLN A 195 -23.86 28.59 -21.34
N ALA A 196 -23.69 27.35 -21.82
CA ALA A 196 -23.49 27.06 -23.24
C ALA A 196 -24.77 27.29 -24.09
N GLY A 197 -25.95 27.09 -23.51
CA GLY A 197 -27.24 27.33 -24.17
C GLY A 197 -27.67 28.81 -24.25
N ALA A 198 -27.10 29.70 -23.42
CA ALA A 198 -27.41 31.13 -23.42
C ALA A 198 -26.49 31.98 -24.31
N ALA A 199 -25.38 31.41 -24.82
CA ALA A 199 -24.44 32.09 -25.71
C ALA A 199 -24.60 31.74 -27.21
N ALA A 200 -25.60 30.92 -27.57
CA ALA A 200 -25.85 30.47 -28.94
C ALA A 200 -27.10 31.10 -29.58
N SER A 201 -27.32 32.39 -29.37
CA SER A 201 -28.27 33.20 -30.15
C SER A 201 -27.57 34.42 -30.76
N VAL A 202 -26.56 34.17 -31.60
CA VAL A 202 -26.04 35.19 -32.52
C VAL A 202 -26.89 35.13 -33.81
N PRO A 203 -27.63 36.20 -34.17
CA PRO A 203 -28.41 36.22 -35.41
C PRO A 203 -27.51 36.21 -36.63
N HIS A 204 -27.73 35.29 -37.56
CA HIS A 204 -27.04 35.27 -38.85
C HIS A 204 -27.75 36.23 -39.82
N PRO A 205 -27.10 37.29 -40.34
CA PRO A 205 -27.72 38.19 -41.31
C PRO A 205 -27.79 37.54 -42.69
N GLY A 206 -28.94 37.69 -43.33
CA GLY A 206 -29.35 36.98 -44.54
C GLY A 206 -28.41 37.14 -45.74
N ARG A 207 -28.18 36.03 -46.44
CA ARG A 207 -27.52 36.01 -47.74
C ARG A 207 -28.57 35.99 -48.85
N LYS A 208 -28.63 37.08 -49.61
CA LYS A 208 -29.51 37.28 -50.77
C LYS A 208 -29.27 36.19 -51.82
N ARG A 209 -30.37 35.63 -52.34
CA ARG A 209 -30.37 34.93 -53.65
C ARG A 209 -30.37 35.99 -54.75
N SER A 210 -29.36 35.97 -55.62
CA SER A 210 -29.44 36.60 -56.94
C SER A 210 -28.75 35.73 -57.98
N SER A 211 -29.46 35.54 -59.07
CA SER A 211 -29.19 34.73 -60.26
C SER A 211 -28.23 35.38 -61.28
N SER A 212 -27.79 34.54 -62.24
CA SER A 212 -27.33 34.82 -63.62
C SER A 212 -25.82 34.99 -63.91
N PRO A 213 -25.34 34.81 -65.17
CA PRO A 213 -25.77 33.87 -66.24
C PRO A 213 -24.60 33.22 -67.04
N LYS A 214 -24.99 32.30 -67.95
CA LYS A 214 -24.46 31.90 -69.29
C LYS A 214 -22.95 31.77 -69.60
N ALA A 215 -22.65 30.70 -70.34
CA ALA A 215 -21.78 30.73 -71.52
C ALA A 215 -22.62 30.97 -72.78
#